data_AF-A0A2D3UNH0-F1
#
_entry.id   AF-A0A2D3UNH0-F1
#
_cell.length_a   1.000
_cell.length_b   1.000
_cell.length_c   1.000
_cell.angle_alpha   90.00
_cell.angle_beta   90.00
_cell.angle_gamma   90.00
#
_symmetry.space_group_name_H-M   'P 1'
#
loop_
_entity.id
_entity.type
_entity.pdbx_description
1 polymer ?
#
loop_
_entity_poly.entity_id
_entity_poly.type
_entity_poly.pdbx_seq_one_letter_code
_entity_poly.pdbx_strand_id
1 'polypeptide(L)'
;MAVPTTASSDPFRNQHAMYDQQYATISAMVGSEDDEAPDWPALALRLDEALSDPALPRWHRAEYHIIHAWCTQEPELQLERARESIEGMVQVLQAEGLSQEQIDARLEPLTSMMATTQSALDDKNKEKAAREEKDKAELAEK
;
A
#
# COMPACT_ATOMS: atom_id res chain seq x y z
N MET A 1 19.05 -18.22 -42.72
CA MET A 1 19.81 -18.20 -41.44
C MET A 1 18.83 -17.77 -40.37
N ALA A 2 18.44 -18.66 -39.47
CA ALA A 2 17.53 -18.34 -38.36
C ALA A 2 18.36 -17.86 -37.17
N VAL A 3 18.01 -16.70 -36.62
CA VAL A 3 18.63 -16.14 -35.42
C VAL A 3 18.14 -16.98 -34.23
N PRO A 4 19.02 -17.48 -33.35
CA PRO A 4 18.56 -18.21 -32.17
C PRO A 4 17.94 -17.19 -31.21
N THR A 5 16.62 -17.31 -31.00
CA THR A 5 15.91 -16.62 -29.92
C THR A 5 16.51 -17.10 -28.59
N THR A 6 17.34 -16.27 -27.96
CA THR A 6 17.78 -16.49 -26.58
C THR A 6 16.55 -16.46 -25.70
N ALA A 7 16.13 -17.62 -25.22
CA ALA A 7 15.15 -17.73 -24.15
C ALA A 7 15.65 -16.88 -22.99
N SER A 8 14.91 -15.83 -22.63
CA SER A 8 15.21 -15.01 -21.46
C SER A 8 15.19 -15.91 -20.22
N SER A 9 16.37 -16.28 -19.75
CA SER A 9 16.57 -17.10 -18.57
C SER A 9 16.62 -16.19 -17.34
N ASP A 10 15.54 -15.47 -17.09
CA ASP A 10 15.32 -14.78 -15.82
C ASP A 10 15.09 -15.84 -14.73
N PRO A 11 16.04 -16.03 -13.79
CA PRO A 11 15.90 -17.01 -12.73
C PRO A 11 14.76 -16.68 -11.75
N PHE A 12 14.23 -15.45 -11.79
CA PHE A 12 13.17 -14.96 -10.91
C PHE A 12 11.79 -14.95 -11.58
N ARG A 13 11.66 -15.41 -12.83
CA ARG A 13 10.40 -15.40 -13.58
C ARG A 13 9.21 -16.00 -12.82
N ASN A 14 9.43 -17.09 -12.08
CA ASN A 14 8.38 -17.73 -11.29
C ASN A 14 7.99 -16.92 -10.05
N GLN A 15 8.94 -16.21 -9.43
CA GLN A 15 8.66 -15.31 -8.32
C GLN A 15 7.91 -14.06 -8.79
N HIS A 16 8.32 -13.47 -9.91
CA HIS A 16 7.58 -12.36 -10.54
C HIS A 16 6.14 -12.76 -10.84
N ALA A 17 5.93 -13.89 -11.51
CA ALA A 17 4.58 -14.39 -11.79
C ALA A 17 3.74 -14.64 -10.54
N MET A 18 4.35 -15.11 -9.44
CA MET A 18 3.67 -15.32 -8.16
C MET A 18 3.21 -13.99 -7.55
N TYR A 19 4.09 -12.98 -7.49
CA TYR A 19 3.75 -11.68 -6.91
C TYR A 19 2.79 -10.89 -7.79
N ASP A 20 2.89 -10.99 -9.12
CA ASP A 20 1.93 -10.40 -10.06
C ASP A 20 0.52 -10.98 -9.85
N GLN A 21 0.42 -12.30 -9.66
CA GLN A 21 -0.86 -12.95 -9.39
C GLN A 21 -1.42 -12.55 -8.02
N GLN A 22 -0.56 -12.45 -7.00
CA GLN A 22 -0.97 -11.98 -5.67
C GLN A 22 -1.48 -10.55 -5.74
N TYR A 23 -0.77 -9.67 -6.45
CA TYR A 23 -1.16 -8.29 -6.69
C TYR A 23 -2.53 -8.21 -7.37
N ALA A 24 -2.72 -8.91 -8.48
CA ALA A 24 -4.00 -8.93 -9.19
C ALA A 24 -5.17 -9.42 -8.30
N THR A 25 -4.89 -10.37 -7.40
CA THR A 25 -5.89 -10.85 -6.43
C THR A 25 -6.25 -9.77 -5.43
N ILE A 26 -5.27 -9.10 -4.83
CA ILE A 26 -5.48 -8.03 -3.84
C ILE A 26 -6.18 -6.83 -4.50
N SER A 27 -5.76 -6.41 -5.69
CA SER A 27 -6.42 -5.33 -6.44
C SER A 27 -7.87 -5.64 -6.75
N ALA A 28 -8.19 -6.89 -7.13
CA ALA A 28 -9.57 -7.30 -7.37
C ALA A 28 -10.43 -7.25 -6.10
N MET A 29 -9.85 -7.50 -4.92
CA MET A 29 -10.55 -7.42 -3.63
C MET A 29 -10.85 -5.97 -3.19
N VAL A 30 -10.06 -5.00 -3.64
CA VAL A 30 -10.33 -3.56 -3.42
C VAL A 30 -11.53 -3.08 -4.27
N GLY A 31 -11.93 -3.86 -5.28
CA GLY A 31 -13.09 -3.59 -6.12
C GLY A 31 -12.85 -2.50 -7.16
N SER A 32 -13.82 -2.35 -8.08
CA SER A 32 -13.91 -1.23 -9.02
C SER A 32 -15.11 -0.34 -8.69
N GLU A 33 -15.19 0.88 -9.24
CA GLU A 33 -16.29 1.83 -8.98
C GLU A 33 -17.70 1.24 -9.24
N ASP A 34 -17.80 0.18 -10.04
CA ASP A 34 -19.05 -0.47 -10.43
C ASP A 34 -19.40 -1.74 -9.60
N ASP A 35 -18.55 -2.15 -8.65
CA ASP A 35 -18.72 -3.38 -7.87
C ASP A 35 -19.40 -3.17 -6.50
N GLU A 36 -19.82 -4.27 -5.87
CA GLU A 36 -20.21 -4.27 -4.45
C GLU A 36 -19.06 -3.74 -3.58
N ALA A 37 -19.42 -3.09 -2.46
CA ALA A 37 -18.44 -2.56 -1.52
C ALA A 37 -17.43 -3.65 -1.11
N PRO A 38 -16.12 -3.33 -1.00
CA PRO A 38 -15.10 -4.33 -0.70
C PRO A 38 -15.35 -5.08 0.60
N ASP A 39 -15.07 -6.38 0.60
CA ASP A 39 -14.98 -7.17 1.83
C ASP A 39 -13.67 -6.80 2.56
N TRP A 40 -13.73 -5.69 3.29
CA TRP A 40 -12.59 -5.15 4.03
C TRP A 40 -11.97 -6.14 5.02
N PRO A 41 -12.75 -6.93 5.80
CA PRO A 41 -12.20 -7.99 6.64
C PRO A 41 -11.42 -9.06 5.86
N ALA A 42 -11.97 -9.55 4.74
CA ALA A 42 -11.25 -10.54 3.93
C ALA A 42 -9.98 -9.96 3.31
N LEU A 43 -10.02 -8.70 2.87
CA LEU A 43 -8.86 -7.98 2.35
C LEU A 43 -7.77 -7.83 3.42
N ALA A 44 -8.12 -7.45 4.65
CA ALA A 44 -7.17 -7.33 5.75
C ALA A 44 -6.42 -8.65 6.01
N LEU A 45 -7.15 -9.78 6.09
CA LEU A 45 -6.54 -11.10 6.24
C LEU A 45 -5.58 -11.43 5.10
N ARG A 46 -5.97 -11.10 3.86
CA ARG A 46 -5.14 -11.37 2.69
C ARG A 46 -3.86 -10.52 2.68
N LEU A 47 -3.95 -9.28 3.15
CA LEU A 47 -2.80 -8.39 3.30
C LEU A 47 -1.86 -8.86 4.40
N ASP A 48 -2.39 -9.29 5.54
CA ASP A 48 -1.57 -9.87 6.62
C ASP A 48 -0.79 -11.11 6.15
N GLU A 49 -1.44 -12.01 5.40
CA GLU A 49 -0.78 -13.15 4.77
C GLU A 49 0.34 -12.71 3.83
N ALA A 50 0.07 -11.75 2.93
CA ALA A 50 1.06 -11.27 1.97
C ALA A 50 2.26 -10.59 2.66
N LEU A 51 2.00 -9.74 3.67
CA LEU A 51 3.01 -9.00 4.41
C LEU A 51 3.88 -9.90 5.29
N SER A 52 3.38 -11.10 5.64
CA SER A 52 4.14 -12.12 6.38
C SER A 52 5.28 -12.74 5.57
N ASP A 53 5.26 -12.65 4.23
CA ASP A 53 6.33 -13.15 3.37
C ASP A 53 7.57 -12.26 3.47
N PRO A 54 8.71 -12.73 4.00
CA PRO A 54 9.93 -11.93 4.09
C PRO A 54 10.55 -11.62 2.72
N ALA A 55 10.24 -12.40 1.68
CA ALA A 55 10.75 -12.20 0.33
C ALA A 55 9.89 -11.23 -0.50
N LEU A 56 8.78 -10.72 0.04
CA LEU A 56 7.90 -9.77 -0.65
C LEU A 56 8.71 -8.55 -1.13
N PRO A 57 8.63 -8.21 -2.44
CA PRO A 57 9.31 -7.05 -2.98
C PRO A 57 8.95 -5.75 -2.25
N ARG A 58 9.93 -4.87 -2.06
CA ARG A 58 9.76 -3.62 -1.29
C ARG A 58 8.63 -2.73 -1.82
N TRP A 59 8.44 -2.72 -3.14
CA TRP A 59 7.34 -1.99 -3.77
C TRP A 59 5.98 -2.50 -3.29
N HIS A 60 5.71 -3.79 -3.49
CA HIS A 60 4.46 -4.41 -3.05
C HIS A 60 4.30 -4.34 -1.53
N ARG A 61 5.38 -4.44 -0.76
CA ARG A 61 5.33 -4.27 0.70
C ARG A 61 4.83 -2.88 1.09
N ALA A 62 5.38 -1.83 0.49
CA ALA A 62 4.95 -0.46 0.74
C ALA A 62 3.47 -0.27 0.36
N GLU A 63 3.11 -0.73 -0.84
CA GLU A 63 1.74 -0.66 -1.36
C GLU A 63 0.73 -1.39 -0.47
N TYR A 64 1.03 -2.62 -0.05
CA TYR A 64 0.15 -3.41 0.80
C TYR A 64 0.01 -2.81 2.19
N HIS A 65 1.07 -2.23 2.77
CA HIS A 65 0.93 -1.47 4.01
C HIS A 65 0.01 -0.25 3.84
N ILE A 66 0.10 0.48 2.72
CA ILE A 66 -0.79 1.62 2.43
C ILE A 66 -2.25 1.15 2.31
N ILE A 67 -2.50 0.07 1.56
CA ILE A 67 -3.85 -0.50 1.42
C ILE A 67 -4.36 -1.01 2.78
N HIS A 68 -3.51 -1.67 3.57
CA HIS A 68 -3.88 -2.23 4.86
C HIS A 68 -4.32 -1.16 5.86
N ALA A 69 -3.80 0.07 5.75
CA ALA A 69 -4.23 1.21 6.57
C ALA A 69 -5.74 1.51 6.44
N TRP A 70 -6.40 1.10 5.35
CA TRP A 70 -7.84 1.33 5.17
C TRP A 70 -8.72 0.35 5.95
N CYS A 71 -8.21 -0.85 6.26
CA CYS A 71 -9.00 -1.96 6.80
C CYS A 71 -8.47 -2.51 8.13
N THR A 72 -7.51 -1.83 8.75
CA THR A 72 -6.91 -2.22 10.03
C THR A 72 -7.42 -1.36 11.21
N GLN A 73 -7.09 -1.80 12.43
CA GLN A 73 -7.29 -1.02 13.67
C GLN A 73 -6.11 -0.09 13.99
N GLU A 74 -4.95 -0.30 13.37
CA GLU A 74 -3.71 0.47 13.59
C GLU A 74 -3.23 1.14 12.30
N PRO A 75 -4.01 2.05 11.70
CA PRO A 75 -3.73 2.57 10.37
C PRO A 75 -2.43 3.41 10.32
N GLU A 76 -2.13 4.16 11.38
CA GLU A 76 -0.89 4.94 11.49
C GLU A 76 0.36 4.06 11.49
N LEU A 77 0.30 2.91 12.18
CA LEU A 77 1.40 1.94 12.20
C LEU A 77 1.65 1.36 10.82
N GLN A 78 0.60 1.11 10.04
CA GLN A 78 0.77 0.61 8.66
C GLN A 78 1.39 1.69 7.76
N LEU A 79 0.98 2.95 7.89
CA LEU A 79 1.59 4.05 7.13
C LEU A 79 3.06 4.27 7.52
N GLU A 80 3.43 4.09 8.78
CA GLU A 80 4.84 4.12 9.21
C GLU A 80 5.65 3.01 8.54
N ARG A 81 5.16 1.77 8.55
CA ARG A 81 5.82 0.63 7.87
C ARG A 81 5.92 0.82 6.35
N ALA A 82 4.92 1.44 5.74
CA ALA A 82 4.97 1.82 4.33
C ALA A 82 6.09 2.84 4.08
N ARG A 83 6.21 3.86 4.94
CA ARG A 83 7.27 4.88 4.87
C ARG A 83 8.67 4.27 4.98
N GLU A 84 8.89 3.39 5.96
CA GLU A 84 10.16 2.66 6.10
C GLU A 84 10.51 1.86 4.83
N SER A 85 9.52 1.24 4.20
CA SER A 85 9.71 0.50 2.95
C SER A 85 10.08 1.43 1.79
N ILE A 86 9.45 2.61 1.69
CA ILE A 86 9.76 3.64 0.69
C ILE A 86 11.17 4.20 0.91
N GLU A 87 11.57 4.51 2.15
CA GLU A 87 12.92 4.96 2.48
C GLU A 87 13.97 3.92 2.11
N GLY A 88 13.69 2.64 2.36
CA GLY A 88 14.53 1.53 1.91
C GLY A 88 14.67 1.48 0.38
N MET A 89 13.61 1.78 -0.38
CA MET A 89 13.69 1.87 -1.84
C MET A 89 14.52 3.08 -2.30
N VAL A 90 14.37 4.24 -1.65
CA VAL A 90 15.20 5.42 -1.93
C VAL A 90 16.69 5.09 -1.78
N GLN A 91 17.08 4.42 -0.69
CA GLN A 91 18.47 4.03 -0.45
C GLN A 91 19.02 3.12 -1.55
N VAL A 92 18.23 2.14 -2.01
CA VAL A 92 18.61 1.23 -3.10
C VAL A 92 18.76 1.99 -4.42
N LEU A 93 17.80 2.83 -4.79
CA LEU A 93 17.83 3.58 -6.05
C LEU A 93 18.96 4.62 -6.07
N GLN A 94 19.26 5.24 -4.94
CA GLN A 94 20.43 6.11 -4.78
C GLN A 94 21.74 5.31 -4.97
N ALA A 95 21.83 4.11 -4.42
CA ALA A 95 22.99 3.23 -4.60
C ALA A 95 23.14 2.75 -6.05
N GLU A 96 22.04 2.63 -6.79
CA GLU A 96 22.01 2.36 -8.24
C GLU A 96 22.38 3.60 -9.09
N GLY A 97 22.59 4.76 -8.46
CA GLY A 97 23.04 5.99 -9.12
C GLY A 97 21.94 6.81 -9.78
N LEU A 98 20.67 6.57 -9.43
CA LEU A 98 19.56 7.40 -9.91
C LEU A 98 19.63 8.80 -9.25
N SER A 99 19.24 9.83 -10.00
CA SER A 99 19.08 11.17 -9.44
C SER A 99 17.84 11.25 -8.54
N GLN A 100 17.80 12.22 -7.62
CA GLN A 100 16.65 12.40 -6.75
C GLN A 100 15.35 12.63 -7.55
N GLU A 101 15.40 13.39 -8.65
CA GLU A 101 14.25 13.61 -9.53
C GLU A 101 13.72 12.31 -10.15
N GLN A 102 14.61 11.39 -10.55
CA GLN A 102 14.21 10.08 -11.08
C GLN A 102 13.60 9.19 -10.00
N ILE A 103 14.14 9.26 -8.78
CA ILE A 103 13.62 8.53 -7.62
C ILE A 103 12.22 9.04 -7.27
N ASP A 104 12.06 10.35 -7.17
CA ASP A 104 10.77 10.99 -6.86
C ASP A 104 9.72 10.63 -7.91
N ALA A 105 10.06 10.73 -9.20
CA ALA A 105 9.16 10.35 -10.29
C ALA A 105 8.78 8.85 -10.25
N ARG A 106 9.70 7.98 -9.84
CA ARG A 106 9.45 6.53 -9.74
C ARG A 106 8.60 6.16 -8.53
N LEU A 107 8.77 6.86 -7.42
CA LEU A 107 8.07 6.59 -6.16
C LEU A 107 6.77 7.40 -6.01
N GLU A 108 6.49 8.34 -6.92
CA GLU A 108 5.30 9.20 -6.93
C GLU A 108 3.99 8.44 -6.71
N PRO A 109 3.73 7.27 -7.35
CA PRO A 109 2.48 6.56 -7.12
C PRO A 109 2.30 6.15 -5.64
N LEU A 110 3.35 5.63 -5.01
CA LEU A 110 3.31 5.20 -3.62
C LEU A 110 3.21 6.38 -2.66
N THR A 111 3.96 7.45 -2.90
CA THR A 111 3.93 8.64 -2.04
C THR A 111 2.60 9.37 -2.16
N SER A 112 2.00 9.42 -3.36
CA SER A 112 0.67 9.95 -3.62
C SER A 112 -0.40 9.13 -2.91
N MET A 113 -0.40 7.79 -3.07
CA MET A 113 -1.32 6.91 -2.35
C MET A 113 -1.22 7.05 -0.83
N MET A 114 0.01 7.13 -0.29
CA MET A 114 0.25 7.34 1.14
C MET A 114 -0.31 8.69 1.60
N ALA A 115 -0.11 9.77 0.84
CA ALA A 115 -0.64 11.09 1.15
C ALA A 115 -2.17 11.12 1.14
N THR A 116 -2.81 10.51 0.14
CA THR A 116 -4.27 10.37 0.08
C THR A 116 -4.81 9.62 1.30
N THR A 117 -4.15 8.51 1.66
CA THR A 117 -4.56 7.70 2.81
C THR A 117 -4.41 8.47 4.12
N GLN A 118 -3.29 9.16 4.32
CA GLN A 118 -3.09 10.01 5.49
C GLN A 118 -4.14 11.12 5.59
N SER A 119 -4.45 11.80 4.48
CA SER A 119 -5.48 12.84 4.46
C SER A 119 -6.86 12.31 4.87
N ALA A 120 -7.24 11.13 4.37
CA ALA A 120 -8.51 10.51 4.71
C ALA A 120 -8.60 10.12 6.20
N LEU A 121 -7.49 9.65 6.79
CA LEU A 121 -7.41 9.37 8.23
C LEU A 121 -7.51 10.65 9.07
N ASP A 122 -6.81 11.72 8.65
CA ASP A 122 -6.84 13.00 9.33
C ASP A 122 -8.27 13.58 9.34
N ASP A 123 -8.99 13.48 8.23
CA ASP A 123 -10.36 13.97 8.13
C ASP A 123 -11.33 13.14 8.99
N LYS A 124 -11.20 11.80 8.99
CA LYS A 124 -11.97 10.92 9.89
C LYS A 124 -11.70 11.25 11.36
N ASN A 125 -10.46 11.56 11.73
CA ASN A 125 -10.08 11.92 13.09
C ASN A 125 -10.68 13.28 13.51
N LYS A 126 -10.69 14.28 12.61
CA LYS A 126 -11.36 15.57 12.85
C LYS A 126 -12.86 15.41 13.04
N GLU A 127 -13.52 14.62 12.19
CA GLU A 127 -14.95 14.34 12.29
C GLU A 127 -15.32 13.66 13.60
N LYS A 128 -14.52 12.67 14.02
CA LYS A 128 -14.70 11.99 15.31
C LYS A 128 -14.58 12.97 16.48
N ALA A 129 -13.55 13.82 16.48
CA ALA A 129 -13.35 14.82 17.53
C ALA A 129 -14.53 15.81 17.61
N ALA A 130 -14.98 16.33 16.45
CA ALA A 130 -16.11 17.25 16.39
C ALA A 130 -17.42 16.61 16.91
N ARG A 131 -17.64 15.32 16.62
CA ARG A 131 -18.80 14.58 17.14
C ARG A 131 -18.74 14.39 18.65
N GLU A 132 -17.57 14.02 19.18
CA GLU A 132 -17.38 13.86 20.63
C GLU A 132 -17.57 15.17 21.40
N GLU A 133 -17.16 16.31 20.84
CA GLU A 133 -17.43 17.63 21.43
C GLU A 133 -18.92 17.96 21.44
N LYS A 134 -19.64 17.68 20.35
CA LYS A 134 -21.08 17.88 20.27
C LYS A 134 -21.85 17.01 21.27
N ASP A 135 -21.50 15.73 21.36
CA ASP A 135 -22.15 14.78 22.27
C ASP A 135 -21.91 15.20 23.74
N LYS A 136 -20.73 15.72 24.08
CA LYS A 136 -20.43 16.28 25.42
C LYS A 136 -21.23 17.55 25.71
N ALA A 137 -21.39 18.44 24.74
CA ALA A 137 -22.18 19.66 24.89
C ALA A 137 -23.67 19.34 25.12
N GLU A 138 -24.24 18.42 24.36
CA GLU A 138 -25.63 17.98 24.52
C GLU A 138 -25.89 17.23 25.84
N LEU A 139 -24.88 16.55 26.39
CA LEU A 139 -24.98 15.92 27.71
C LEU A 139 -24.92 16.92 28.86
N ALA A 140 -24.24 18.06 28.68
CA ALA A 140 -24.12 19.10 29.69
C ALA A 140 -25.38 19.98 29.79
N GLU A 141 -26.25 19.96 28.78
CA GLU A 141 -27.52 20.68 28.73
C GLU A 141 -28.73 19.87 29.26
N LYS A 142 -28.53 18.60 29.65
CA LYS A 142 -29.56 17.73 30.25
C LYS A 142 -29.36 17.55 31.75
#